data_AF-D4S1P1-F1
#
_entry.id   AF-D4S1P1-F1
#
_cell.length_a   1.000
_cell.length_b   1.000
_cell.length_c   1.000
_cell.angle_alpha   90.00
_cell.angle_beta   90.00
_cell.angle_gamma   90.00
#
_symmetry.space_group_name_H-M   'P 1'
#
loop_
_entity.id
_entity.type
_entity.pdbx_description
1 polymer ?
#
loop_
_entity_poly.entity_id
_entity_poly.type
_entity_poly.pdbx_seq_one_letter_code
_entity_poly.pdbx_strand_id
1 'polypeptide(L)'
;MLLKQKVETIKLTQYIMEQYWQKNYEPLIEHVCDNVLWIGPLEDEYVHGKKAMVDKIMKNNEERPLVYLDDQQYEGLRSEANISVVVGRYRAFTKQDSGVILSEKQRVTFIWERVKKDDEAQLLITHIHISNIFHTKDDDKLFSSKDGRENYEYVQKVIAEHSQDKTITIRDYTGIRYTVNYSDIMYVVAEDNFATVYLWQKDEVLRVRSRLVGFVKDFPDYFIKPGRKYCINKNYVKFFKSRKLIMADGREFAIPRSFVTPFKNAMKI
;
A
#
# COMPACT_ATOMS: atom_id res chain seq x y z
N MET A 1 38.23 13.00 0.71
CA MET A 1 37.83 11.61 1.01
C MET A 1 36.41 11.54 1.59
N LEU A 2 36.08 12.30 2.65
CA LEU A 2 34.76 12.28 3.29
C LEU A 2 33.58 12.69 2.38
N LEU A 3 33.72 13.74 1.57
CA LEU A 3 32.68 14.14 0.61
C LEU A 3 32.39 13.04 -0.43
N LYS A 4 33.43 12.33 -0.89
CA LYS A 4 33.29 11.21 -1.83
C LYS A 4 32.53 10.04 -1.17
N GLN A 5 32.89 9.69 0.07
CA GLN A 5 32.18 8.67 0.84
C GLN A 5 30.72 9.04 1.11
N LYS A 6 30.43 10.30 1.44
CA LYS A 6 29.07 10.80 1.63
C LYS A 6 28.22 10.60 0.37
N VAL A 7 28.73 11.02 -0.79
CA VAL A 7 28.02 10.88 -2.07
C VAL A 7 27.84 9.41 -2.46
N GLU A 8 28.87 8.59 -2.26
CA GLU A 8 28.87 7.15 -2.55
C GLU A 8 27.83 6.40 -1.71
N THR A 9 27.79 6.62 -0.40
CA THR A 9 26.84 5.97 0.52
C THR A 9 25.40 6.40 0.25
N ILE A 10 25.14 7.66 -0.13
CA ILE A 10 23.82 8.13 -0.58
C ILE A 10 23.36 7.34 -1.82
N LYS A 11 24.21 7.28 -2.85
CA LYS A 11 23.90 6.58 -4.11
C LYS A 11 23.66 5.08 -3.89
N LEU A 12 24.52 4.43 -3.10
CA LEU A 12 24.37 3.02 -2.75
C LEU A 12 23.09 2.77 -1.96
N THR A 13 22.76 3.66 -1.00
CA THR A 13 21.51 3.54 -0.23
C THR A 13 20.29 3.61 -1.14
N GLN A 14 20.23 4.60 -2.03
CA GLN A 14 19.14 4.72 -3.00
C GLN A 14 19.05 3.47 -3.89
N TYR A 15 20.17 3.05 -4.48
CA TYR A 15 20.22 1.87 -5.34
C TYR A 15 19.75 0.61 -4.62
N ILE A 16 20.23 0.36 -3.40
CA ILE A 16 19.82 -0.79 -2.59
C ILE A 16 18.32 -0.76 -2.31
N MET A 17 17.76 0.41 -1.98
CA MET A 17 16.32 0.54 -1.75
C MET A 17 15.51 0.22 -3.01
N GLU A 18 15.91 0.75 -4.16
CA GLU A 18 15.27 0.47 -5.45
C GLU A 18 15.34 -1.02 -5.81
N GLN A 19 16.49 -1.67 -5.60
CA GLN A 19 16.67 -3.09 -5.90
C GLN A 19 15.92 -4.02 -4.93
N TYR A 20 15.96 -3.70 -3.63
CA TYR A 20 15.29 -4.48 -2.58
C TYR A 20 13.80 -4.65 -2.88
N TRP A 21 13.13 -3.55 -3.26
CA TRP A 21 11.70 -3.57 -3.58
C TRP A 21 11.36 -4.22 -4.92
N GLN A 22 12.36 -4.48 -5.75
CA GLN A 22 12.28 -5.27 -6.98
C GLN A 22 12.72 -6.74 -6.77
N LYS A 23 12.83 -7.19 -5.50
CA LYS A 23 13.30 -8.53 -5.09
C LYS A 23 14.74 -8.86 -5.49
N ASN A 24 15.52 -7.87 -5.90
CA ASN A 24 16.96 -8.03 -6.07
C ASN A 24 17.66 -7.67 -4.75
N TYR A 25 17.96 -8.69 -3.96
CA TYR A 25 18.56 -8.53 -2.62
C TYR A 25 20.08 -8.59 -2.60
N GLU A 26 20.71 -8.96 -3.71
CA GLU A 26 22.17 -9.12 -3.80
C GLU A 26 22.92 -7.85 -3.38
N PRO A 27 22.57 -6.63 -3.88
CA PRO A 27 23.25 -5.41 -3.46
C PRO A 27 23.16 -5.14 -1.96
N LEU A 28 22.04 -5.47 -1.32
CA LEU A 28 21.90 -5.36 0.12
C LEU A 28 22.83 -6.37 0.81
N ILE A 29 22.70 -7.65 0.45
CA ILE A 29 23.41 -8.77 1.08
C ILE A 29 24.93 -8.62 0.99
N GLU A 30 25.46 -8.12 -0.12
CA GLU A 30 26.90 -7.86 -0.30
C GLU A 30 27.44 -6.80 0.65
N HIS A 31 26.61 -5.81 1.00
CA HIS A 31 27.02 -4.66 1.80
C HIS A 31 26.67 -4.79 3.29
N VAL A 32 25.79 -5.70 3.72
CA VAL A 32 25.53 -5.85 5.18
C VAL A 32 26.68 -6.54 5.90
N CYS A 33 27.07 -6.00 7.06
CA CYS A 33 28.00 -6.67 7.97
C CYS A 33 27.31 -7.82 8.73
N ASP A 34 28.11 -8.75 9.25
CA ASP A 34 27.59 -9.93 9.94
C ASP A 34 26.78 -9.60 11.21
N ASN A 35 27.10 -8.49 11.88
CA ASN A 35 26.48 -8.04 13.13
C ASN A 35 25.45 -6.90 12.95
N VAL A 36 24.87 -6.76 11.76
CA VAL A 36 23.88 -5.70 11.46
C VAL A 36 22.69 -5.72 12.44
N LEU A 37 22.19 -4.55 12.79
CA LEU A 37 20.86 -4.39 13.39
C LEU A 37 19.89 -3.82 12.36
N TRP A 38 18.86 -4.58 12.01
CA TRP A 38 17.74 -4.12 11.20
C TRP A 38 16.51 -3.87 12.08
N ILE A 39 16.00 -2.64 12.03
CA ILE A 39 14.73 -2.23 12.60
C ILE A 39 13.78 -1.88 11.44
N GLY A 40 12.69 -2.62 11.31
CA GLY A 40 11.64 -2.35 10.33
C GLY A 40 10.33 -1.91 10.97
N PRO A 41 9.33 -1.52 10.16
CA PRO A 41 8.05 -1.05 10.65
C PRO A 41 7.16 -2.14 11.26
N LEU A 42 7.44 -3.43 11.08
CA LEU A 42 6.66 -4.54 11.65
C LEU A 42 7.16 -4.93 13.05
N GLU A 43 6.25 -5.43 13.88
CA GLU A 43 6.54 -5.82 15.28
C GLU A 43 7.72 -6.79 15.42
N ASP A 44 7.85 -7.72 14.48
CA ASP A 44 8.90 -8.75 14.50
C ASP A 44 10.16 -8.34 13.70
N GLU A 45 10.25 -7.10 13.23
CA GLU A 45 11.39 -6.54 12.50
C GLU A 45 12.38 -5.82 13.43
N TYR A 46 12.70 -6.42 14.58
CA TYR A 46 13.86 -6.04 15.39
C TYR A 46 14.88 -7.19 15.32
N VAL A 47 15.76 -7.15 14.31
CA VAL A 47 16.55 -8.31 13.88
C VAL A 47 18.04 -8.03 13.99
N HIS A 48 18.73 -8.89 14.75
CA HIS A 48 20.18 -8.88 14.88
C HIS A 48 20.83 -9.95 14.00
N GLY A 49 21.85 -9.53 13.26
CA GLY A 49 22.74 -10.40 12.49
C GLY A 49 22.29 -10.63 11.06
N LYS A 50 23.27 -10.70 10.14
CA LYS A 50 23.05 -10.85 8.69
C LYS A 50 22.24 -12.08 8.34
N LYS A 51 22.56 -13.23 8.95
CA LYS A 51 21.84 -14.48 8.70
C LYS A 51 20.35 -14.36 9.03
N ALA A 52 20.01 -13.86 10.22
CA ALA A 52 18.63 -13.69 10.64
C ALA A 52 17.87 -12.68 9.76
N MET A 53 18.55 -11.60 9.34
CA MET A 53 18.00 -10.63 8.40
C MET A 53 17.67 -11.29 7.05
N VAL A 54 18.60 -12.05 6.48
CA VAL A 54 18.40 -12.75 5.20
C VAL A 54 17.31 -13.81 5.30
N ASP A 55 17.33 -14.66 6.33
CA ASP A 55 16.31 -15.69 6.57
C ASP A 55 14.91 -15.05 6.63
N LYS A 56 14.80 -13.87 7.27
CA LYS A 56 13.55 -13.14 7.35
C LYS A 56 13.13 -12.50 6.03
N ILE A 57 14.05 -11.91 5.25
CA ILE A 57 13.76 -11.37 3.92
C ILE A 57 13.25 -12.48 2.98
N MET A 58 13.86 -13.66 3.05
CA MET A 58 13.51 -14.78 2.18
C MET A 58 12.20 -15.45 2.60
N LYS A 59 11.81 -15.34 3.87
CA LYS A 59 10.54 -15.83 4.38
C LYS A 59 9.38 -15.11 3.66
N ASN A 60 8.57 -15.88 2.93
CA ASN A 60 7.44 -15.41 2.12
C ASN A 60 7.82 -14.45 0.96
N ASN A 61 9.07 -14.49 0.48
CA ASN A 61 9.52 -13.63 -0.62
C ASN A 61 8.68 -13.78 -1.90
N GLU A 62 8.21 -14.99 -2.19
CA GLU A 62 7.35 -15.24 -3.37
C GLU A 62 6.04 -14.46 -3.29
N GLU A 63 5.40 -14.42 -2.11
CA GLU A 63 4.11 -13.75 -1.87
C GLU A 63 4.21 -12.22 -1.82
N ARG A 64 5.42 -11.66 -1.67
CA ARG A 64 5.61 -10.21 -1.60
C ARG A 64 5.38 -9.57 -2.98
N PRO A 65 4.57 -8.51 -3.11
CA PRO A 65 4.44 -7.81 -4.39
C PRO A 65 5.71 -7.02 -4.73
N LEU A 66 5.90 -6.71 -6.02
CA LEU A 66 6.88 -5.70 -6.43
C LEU A 66 6.42 -4.32 -5.99
N VAL A 67 7.34 -3.54 -5.44
CA VAL A 67 7.07 -2.19 -4.93
C VAL A 67 7.94 -1.18 -5.66
N TYR A 68 7.36 -0.06 -6.03
CA TYR A 68 7.99 1.02 -6.77
C TYR A 68 8.17 2.22 -5.84
N LEU A 69 9.24 2.96 -6.06
CA LEU A 69 9.60 4.12 -5.26
C LEU A 69 9.48 5.40 -6.07
N ASP A 70 8.84 6.42 -5.51
CA ASP A 70 8.91 7.80 -6.00
C ASP A 70 8.99 8.79 -4.82
N ASP A 71 9.00 10.10 -5.13
CA ASP A 71 9.26 11.18 -4.16
C ASP A 71 10.49 10.89 -3.27
N GLN A 72 11.50 10.27 -3.88
CA GLN A 72 12.69 9.81 -3.19
C GLN A 72 13.61 10.99 -2.89
N GLN A 73 14.01 11.12 -1.63
CA GLN A 73 14.96 12.12 -1.17
C GLN A 73 15.90 11.49 -0.16
N TYR A 74 17.20 11.58 -0.42
CA TYR A 74 18.25 11.00 0.41
C TYR A 74 19.27 12.07 0.80
N GLU A 75 19.75 12.01 2.04
CA GLU A 75 20.69 12.95 2.61
C GLU A 75 21.76 12.20 3.42
N GLY A 76 23.03 12.53 3.19
CA GLY A 76 24.11 12.09 4.06
C GLY A 76 24.23 13.01 5.27
N LEU A 77 23.54 12.69 6.36
CA LEU A 77 23.46 13.52 7.56
C LEU A 77 24.84 13.78 8.18
N ARG A 78 25.70 12.75 8.22
CA ARG A 78 27.05 12.83 8.80
C ARG A 78 27.98 11.86 8.09
N SER A 79 29.21 12.29 7.82
CA SER A 79 30.30 11.41 7.38
C SER A 79 31.57 11.80 8.14
N GLU A 80 31.98 10.95 9.06
CA GLU A 80 33.16 11.17 9.90
C GLU A 80 33.98 9.89 10.01
N ALA A 81 35.30 10.03 9.85
CA ALA A 81 36.23 8.91 9.79
C ALA A 81 35.75 7.82 8.82
N ASN A 82 35.46 6.62 9.33
CA ASN A 82 34.94 5.48 8.58
C ASN A 82 33.40 5.44 8.54
N ILE A 83 32.69 6.20 9.37
CA ILE A 83 31.23 6.10 9.48
C ILE A 83 30.52 7.11 8.59
N SER A 84 29.38 6.71 8.01
CA SER A 84 28.45 7.60 7.33
C SER A 84 27.01 7.26 7.67
N VAL A 85 26.23 8.28 8.00
CA VAL A 85 24.80 8.17 8.28
C VAL A 85 24.05 8.75 7.09
N VAL A 86 23.25 7.91 6.43
CA VAL A 86 22.36 8.31 5.35
C VAL A 86 20.93 8.21 5.87
N VAL A 87 20.17 9.29 5.72
CA VAL A 87 18.74 9.32 5.98
C VAL A 87 17.99 9.52 4.67
N GLY A 88 16.76 9.05 4.61
CA GLY A 88 15.93 9.26 3.43
C GLY A 88 14.45 9.20 3.72
N ARG A 89 13.68 9.72 2.77
CA ARG A 89 12.24 9.60 2.69
C ARG A 89 11.84 9.26 1.26
N TYR A 90 10.79 8.48 1.12
CA TYR A 90 10.25 8.07 -0.17
C TYR A 90 8.80 7.64 0.00
N ARG A 91 8.09 7.54 -1.12
CA ARG A 91 6.80 6.87 -1.17
C ARG A 91 6.98 5.52 -1.86
N ALA A 92 6.60 4.46 -1.16
CA ALA A 92 6.55 3.08 -1.66
C ALA A 92 5.13 2.76 -2.12
N PHE A 93 4.98 2.32 -3.36
CA PHE A 93 3.67 1.99 -3.92
C PHE A 93 3.70 0.73 -4.78
N THR A 94 2.56 0.07 -4.92
CA THR A 94 2.39 -1.08 -5.82
C THR A 94 1.66 -0.69 -7.10
N LYS A 95 1.96 -1.38 -8.21
CA LYS A 95 1.18 -1.24 -9.45
C LYS A 95 -0.11 -2.05 -9.38
N GLN A 96 -1.11 -1.68 -10.19
CA GLN A 96 -2.45 -2.29 -10.19
C GLN A 96 -2.43 -3.81 -10.48
N ASP A 97 -1.45 -4.28 -11.25
CA ASP A 97 -1.28 -5.69 -11.62
C ASP A 97 -0.73 -6.57 -10.50
N SER A 98 -0.27 -5.99 -9.38
CA SER A 98 0.29 -6.73 -8.25
C SER A 98 -0.74 -7.39 -7.32
N GLY A 99 -2.04 -7.12 -7.50
CA GLY A 99 -3.12 -7.65 -6.65
C GLY A 99 -3.18 -7.06 -5.23
N VAL A 100 -2.25 -6.19 -4.85
CA VAL A 100 -2.18 -5.52 -3.55
C VAL A 100 -2.11 -4.02 -3.77
N ILE A 101 -2.92 -3.23 -3.06
CA ILE A 101 -2.87 -1.76 -3.12
C ILE A 101 -2.08 -1.25 -1.91
N LEU A 102 -0.94 -0.63 -2.18
CA LEU A 102 -0.05 -0.01 -1.22
C LEU A 102 0.38 1.36 -1.76
N SER A 103 0.34 2.39 -0.92
CA SER A 103 1.00 3.66 -1.16
C SER A 103 1.33 4.28 0.20
N GLU A 104 2.57 4.15 0.62
CA GLU A 104 3.01 4.47 1.98
C GLU A 104 4.25 5.35 1.95
N LYS A 105 4.23 6.43 2.74
CA LYS A 105 5.44 7.21 3.00
C LYS A 105 6.27 6.51 4.06
N GLN A 106 7.53 6.29 3.73
CA GLN A 106 8.49 5.71 4.65
C GLN A 106 9.67 6.63 4.83
N ARG A 107 10.35 6.45 5.96
CA ARG A 107 11.63 7.06 6.26
C ARG A 107 12.63 5.96 6.52
N VAL A 108 13.86 6.21 6.13
CA VAL A 108 14.93 5.24 6.30
C VAL A 108 16.18 5.89 6.88
N THR A 109 16.93 5.12 7.66
CA THR A 109 18.28 5.45 8.12
C THR A 109 19.19 4.26 7.84
N PHE A 110 20.31 4.51 7.18
CA PHE A 110 21.41 3.57 7.01
C PHE A 110 22.64 4.11 7.71
N ILE A 111 23.29 3.27 8.52
CA ILE A 111 24.64 3.53 9.03
C ILE A 111 25.61 2.66 8.25
N TRP A 112 26.53 3.33 7.58
CA TRP A 112 27.59 2.75 6.79
C TRP A 112 28.93 2.87 7.53
N GLU A 113 29.76 1.86 7.41
CA GLU A 113 31.13 1.81 7.89
C GLU A 113 32.06 1.43 6.74
N ARG A 114 33.09 2.24 6.50
CA ARG A 114 34.17 1.91 5.59
C ARG A 114 35.21 1.05 6.31
N VAL A 115 35.29 -0.22 5.93
CA VAL A 115 36.31 -1.16 6.42
C VAL A 115 37.37 -1.39 5.34
N LYS A 116 38.61 -1.58 5.76
CA LYS A 116 39.73 -1.92 4.87
C LYS A 116 39.93 -3.43 4.93
N LYS A 117 39.86 -4.11 3.80
CA LYS A 117 40.07 -5.57 3.67
C LYS A 117 40.98 -5.81 2.46
N ASP A 118 42.11 -6.48 2.68
CA ASP A 118 43.05 -6.87 1.62
C ASP A 118 43.42 -5.72 0.66
N ASP A 119 43.73 -4.55 1.24
CA ASP A 119 44.03 -3.28 0.55
C ASP A 119 42.90 -2.61 -0.25
N GLU A 120 41.72 -3.23 -0.29
CA GLU A 120 40.50 -2.63 -0.83
C GLU A 120 39.62 -2.05 0.30
N ALA A 121 38.97 -0.92 0.02
CA ALA A 121 38.04 -0.31 0.96
C ALA A 121 36.61 -0.76 0.63
N GLN A 122 35.99 -1.51 1.53
CA GLN A 122 34.60 -1.95 1.42
C GLN A 122 33.70 -1.09 2.30
N LEU A 123 32.51 -0.77 1.80
CA LEU A 123 31.45 -0.11 2.57
C LEU A 123 30.50 -1.18 3.11
N LEU A 124 30.35 -1.24 4.43
CA LEU A 124 29.44 -2.15 5.10
C LEU A 124 28.30 -1.41 5.81
N ILE A 125 27.11 -1.96 5.77
CA ILE A 125 25.93 -1.48 6.50
C ILE A 125 25.92 -2.14 7.87
N THR A 126 25.97 -1.33 8.92
CA THR A 126 25.94 -1.78 10.31
C THR A 126 24.56 -1.62 10.95
N HIS A 127 23.74 -0.70 10.43
CA HIS A 127 22.39 -0.49 10.92
C HIS A 127 21.45 -0.04 9.80
N ILE A 128 20.23 -0.59 9.81
CA ILE A 128 19.13 -0.19 8.96
C ILE A 128 17.94 0.10 9.87
N HIS A 129 17.30 1.25 9.70
CA HIS A 129 16.02 1.56 10.33
C HIS A 129 15.04 2.06 9.27
N ILE A 130 13.93 1.36 9.10
CA ILE A 130 12.80 1.77 8.25
C ILE A 130 11.60 1.99 9.16
N SER A 131 10.95 3.15 8.99
CA SER A 131 9.75 3.50 9.73
C SER A 131 8.65 3.96 8.79
N ASN A 132 7.41 3.62 9.12
CA ASN A 132 6.24 4.18 8.46
C ASN A 132 5.83 5.49 9.15
N ILE A 133 5.14 6.36 8.41
CA ILE A 133 4.34 7.39 9.06
C ILE A 133 3.22 6.73 9.88
N PHE A 134 2.95 7.28 11.06
CA PHE A 134 1.89 6.77 11.91
C PHE A 134 0.54 7.20 11.34
N HIS A 135 -0.34 6.24 11.04
CA HIS A 135 -1.71 6.51 10.62
C HIS A 135 -2.62 6.52 11.84
N THR A 136 -2.74 7.64 12.55
CA THR A 136 -3.77 7.77 13.59
C THR A 136 -5.14 7.86 12.93
N LYS A 137 -6.02 6.90 13.23
CA LYS A 137 -7.46 7.14 13.26
C LYS A 137 -7.77 7.74 14.63
N ASP A 138 -7.88 9.07 14.71
CA ASP A 138 -8.85 9.75 15.57
C ASP A 138 -8.77 11.26 15.39
N ASP A 139 -9.94 11.85 15.16
CA ASP A 139 -10.23 13.28 15.26
C ASP A 139 -9.98 13.74 16.69
N ASP A 140 -8.91 14.50 16.92
CA ASP A 140 -8.95 15.80 17.60
C ASP A 140 -7.53 16.26 17.96
N LYS A 141 -7.13 17.36 17.31
CA LYS A 141 -5.93 18.19 17.56
C LYS A 141 -4.59 17.63 17.08
N LEU A 142 -4.08 18.37 16.08
CA LEU A 142 -2.81 18.32 15.36
C LEU A 142 -2.76 17.38 14.15
N PHE A 143 -2.43 18.00 13.02
CA PHE A 143 -2.07 17.45 11.72
C PHE A 143 -3.21 17.32 10.69
N SER A 144 -3.45 18.45 10.04
CA SER A 144 -4.24 18.62 8.83
C SER A 144 -3.73 17.73 7.66
N SER A 145 -4.60 16.82 7.21
CA SER A 145 -4.82 16.41 5.82
C SER A 145 -3.61 16.35 4.88
N LYS A 146 -2.87 15.23 4.87
CA LYS A 146 -2.05 14.84 3.71
C LYS A 146 -2.16 13.37 3.29
N ASP A 147 -2.54 12.46 4.17
CA ASP A 147 -2.63 11.03 3.81
C ASP A 147 -3.95 10.66 3.10
N GLY A 148 -4.95 11.54 3.21
CA GLY A 148 -6.14 11.50 2.38
C GLY A 148 -5.88 11.82 0.90
N ARG A 149 -4.77 12.50 0.54
CA ARG A 149 -4.49 12.91 -0.85
C ARG A 149 -3.81 11.85 -1.70
N GLU A 150 -3.02 10.94 -1.12
CA GLU A 150 -2.27 9.96 -1.91
C GLU A 150 -3.07 8.69 -2.20
N ASN A 151 -3.90 8.25 -1.26
CA ASN A 151 -4.97 7.30 -1.58
C ASN A 151 -6.00 7.92 -2.55
N TYR A 152 -6.22 9.24 -2.48
CA TYR A 152 -7.10 9.98 -3.38
C TYR A 152 -6.55 10.04 -4.81
N GLU A 153 -5.28 10.37 -5.04
CA GLU A 153 -4.72 10.40 -6.40
C GLU A 153 -4.69 9.01 -7.05
N TYR A 154 -4.39 7.95 -6.29
CA TYR A 154 -4.40 6.58 -6.80
C TYR A 154 -5.82 6.09 -7.10
N VAL A 155 -6.78 6.27 -6.18
CA VAL A 155 -8.19 5.91 -6.41
C VAL A 155 -8.78 6.76 -7.53
N GLN A 156 -8.48 8.05 -7.61
CA GLN A 156 -8.87 8.92 -8.72
C GLN A 156 -8.25 8.48 -10.05
N LYS A 157 -7.00 8.01 -10.05
CA LYS A 157 -6.35 7.47 -11.25
C LYS A 157 -6.98 6.14 -11.68
N VAL A 158 -7.31 5.24 -10.74
CA VAL A 158 -8.06 4.01 -11.03
C VAL A 158 -9.47 4.34 -11.54
N ILE A 159 -10.17 5.31 -10.95
CA ILE A 159 -11.48 5.81 -11.39
C ILE A 159 -11.40 6.47 -12.76
N ALA A 160 -10.35 7.24 -13.06
CA ALA A 160 -10.13 7.91 -14.35
C ALA A 160 -9.64 6.97 -15.45
N GLU A 161 -8.92 5.90 -15.10
CA GLU A 161 -8.52 4.84 -16.04
C GLU A 161 -9.66 3.83 -16.27
N HIS A 162 -10.54 3.64 -15.28
CA HIS A 162 -11.74 2.80 -15.36
C HIS A 162 -13.04 3.59 -15.59
N SER A 163 -12.95 4.89 -15.90
CA SER A 163 -14.10 5.68 -16.35
C SER A 163 -14.42 5.27 -17.78
N GLN A 164 -14.97 4.05 -17.92
CA GLN A 164 -15.92 3.82 -18.98
C GLN A 164 -17.10 4.74 -18.63
N ASP A 165 -17.48 5.66 -19.53
CA ASP A 165 -18.54 6.67 -19.40
C ASP A 165 -19.96 6.09 -19.17
N LYS A 166 -20.08 4.95 -18.51
CA LYS A 166 -21.34 4.28 -18.20
C LYS A 166 -21.89 4.84 -16.90
N THR A 167 -22.99 5.55 -17.03
CA THR A 167 -23.80 6.01 -15.91
C THR A 167 -24.97 5.08 -15.67
N ILE A 168 -25.42 5.02 -14.41
CA ILE A 168 -26.71 4.45 -14.03
C ILE A 168 -27.65 5.58 -13.61
N THR A 169 -28.92 5.47 -14.02
CA THR A 169 -29.98 6.32 -13.47
C THR A 169 -30.62 5.61 -12.28
N ILE A 170 -30.49 6.19 -11.10
CA ILE A 170 -31.00 5.67 -9.84
C ILE A 170 -32.20 6.51 -9.42
N ARG A 171 -33.34 5.88 -9.20
CA ARG A 171 -34.49 6.51 -8.55
C ARG A 171 -34.49 6.12 -7.08
N ASP A 172 -34.35 7.10 -6.19
CA ASP A 172 -34.40 6.84 -4.76
C ASP A 172 -35.85 6.57 -4.28
N TYR A 173 -35.99 6.24 -2.99
CA TYR A 173 -37.29 5.97 -2.37
C TYR A 173 -38.20 7.20 -2.26
N THR A 174 -37.65 8.41 -2.36
CA THR A 174 -38.41 9.67 -2.36
C THR A 174 -38.96 10.00 -3.75
N GLY A 175 -38.41 9.36 -4.78
CA GLY A 175 -38.81 9.51 -6.17
C GLY A 175 -37.87 10.40 -6.98
N ILE A 176 -36.83 10.98 -6.36
CA ILE A 176 -35.79 11.78 -7.02
C ILE A 176 -34.93 10.87 -7.89
N ARG A 177 -34.53 11.37 -9.06
CA ARG A 177 -33.67 10.66 -10.01
C ARG A 177 -32.26 11.23 -9.96
N TYR A 178 -31.27 10.35 -9.81
CA TYR A 178 -29.86 10.66 -9.82
C TYR A 178 -29.21 9.95 -11.00
N THR A 179 -28.39 10.67 -11.76
CA THR A 179 -27.48 10.05 -12.72
C THR A 179 -26.12 9.95 -12.05
N VAL A 180 -25.61 8.72 -11.92
CA VAL A 180 -24.41 8.41 -11.16
C VAL A 180 -23.46 7.63 -12.05
N ASN A 181 -22.17 7.97 -12.06
CA ASN A 181 -21.19 7.14 -12.74
C ASN A 181 -21.01 5.83 -11.96
N TYR A 182 -20.96 4.68 -12.63
CA TYR A 182 -20.66 3.43 -11.95
C TYR A 182 -19.32 3.48 -11.20
N SER A 183 -18.34 4.25 -11.69
CA SER A 183 -17.05 4.43 -11.00
C SER A 183 -17.18 5.18 -9.68
N ASP A 184 -18.23 5.97 -9.45
CA ASP A 184 -18.46 6.69 -8.19
C ASP A 184 -19.09 5.81 -7.10
N ILE A 185 -19.66 4.65 -7.47
CA ILE A 185 -20.29 3.74 -6.53
C ILE A 185 -19.21 2.85 -5.90
N MET A 186 -19.05 2.96 -4.58
CA MET A 186 -18.09 2.15 -3.83
C MET A 186 -18.63 0.74 -3.54
N TYR A 187 -19.87 0.68 -3.07
CA TYR A 187 -20.56 -0.56 -2.74
C TYR A 187 -22.06 -0.31 -2.57
N VAL A 188 -22.83 -1.39 -2.64
CA VAL A 188 -24.27 -1.38 -2.39
C VAL A 188 -24.59 -2.39 -1.31
N VAL A 189 -25.35 -1.99 -0.29
CA VAL A 189 -25.74 -2.84 0.84
C VAL A 189 -27.23 -3.15 0.75
N ALA A 190 -27.61 -4.39 1.05
CA ALA A 190 -29.00 -4.79 1.22
C ALA A 190 -29.47 -4.42 2.63
N GLU A 191 -30.52 -3.61 2.72
CA GLU A 191 -31.19 -3.19 3.96
C GLU A 191 -32.68 -3.46 3.79
N ASP A 192 -33.17 -4.58 4.33
CA ASP A 192 -34.54 -5.06 4.17
C ASP A 192 -35.00 -5.12 2.69
N ASN A 193 -35.92 -4.23 2.31
CA ASN A 193 -36.47 -4.11 0.96
C ASN A 193 -35.78 -3.00 0.14
N PHE A 194 -34.63 -2.53 0.62
CA PHE A 194 -33.84 -1.48 -0.02
C PHE A 194 -32.44 -1.96 -0.40
N ALA A 195 -31.93 -1.37 -1.48
CA ALA A 195 -30.53 -1.35 -1.83
C ALA A 195 -30.00 0.05 -1.53
N THR A 196 -29.09 0.16 -0.56
CA THR A 196 -28.46 1.41 -0.16
C THR A 196 -27.13 1.54 -0.87
N VAL A 197 -27.02 2.57 -1.71
CA VAL A 197 -25.88 2.84 -2.58
C VAL A 197 -24.96 3.85 -1.89
N TYR A 198 -23.71 3.45 -1.69
CA TYR A 198 -22.68 4.28 -1.08
C TYR A 198 -21.78 4.83 -2.18
N LEU A 199 -21.75 6.16 -2.27
CA LEU A 199 -21.00 6.90 -3.26
C LEU A 199 -19.70 7.44 -2.66
N TRP A 200 -18.66 7.51 -3.47
CA TRP A 200 -17.40 8.11 -3.07
C TRP A 200 -17.58 9.60 -2.77
N GLN A 201 -17.02 10.06 -1.64
CA GLN A 201 -17.03 11.47 -1.19
C GLN A 201 -18.42 12.12 -1.11
N LYS A 202 -19.47 11.32 -0.86
CA LYS A 202 -20.79 11.83 -0.49
C LYS A 202 -21.21 11.25 0.84
N ASP A 203 -21.53 12.13 1.78
CA ASP A 203 -22.09 11.73 3.08
C ASP A 203 -23.50 11.16 2.92
N GLU A 204 -24.22 11.61 1.89
CA GLU A 204 -25.55 11.12 1.55
C GLU A 204 -25.49 9.81 0.74
N VAL A 205 -26.34 8.87 1.14
CA VAL A 205 -26.52 7.57 0.50
C VAL A 205 -27.81 7.55 -0.31
N LEU A 206 -27.81 6.84 -1.44
CA LEU A 206 -29.03 6.68 -2.23
C LEU A 206 -29.73 5.39 -1.83
N ARG A 207 -30.94 5.49 -1.28
CA ARG A 207 -31.75 4.32 -0.91
C ARG A 207 -32.75 4.01 -2.01
N VAL A 208 -32.62 2.83 -2.62
CA VAL A 208 -33.45 2.37 -3.74
C VAL A 208 -34.38 1.28 -3.25
N ARG A 209 -35.70 1.41 -3.50
CA ARG A 209 -36.68 0.39 -3.13
C ARG A 209 -36.61 -0.80 -4.10
N SER A 210 -35.60 -1.64 -3.91
CA SER A 210 -35.33 -2.82 -4.72
C SER A 210 -34.54 -3.84 -3.92
N ARG A 211 -34.65 -5.12 -4.31
CA ARG A 211 -33.75 -6.16 -3.81
C ARG A 211 -32.37 -5.97 -4.44
N LEU A 212 -31.31 -6.07 -3.63
CA LEU A 212 -29.93 -5.95 -4.08
C LEU A 212 -29.64 -6.76 -5.36
N VAL A 213 -30.07 -8.03 -5.40
CA VAL A 213 -29.82 -8.94 -6.55
C VAL A 213 -30.36 -8.37 -7.87
N GLY A 214 -31.56 -7.78 -7.85
CA GLY A 214 -32.15 -7.19 -9.04
C GLY A 214 -31.50 -5.85 -9.38
N PHE A 215 -31.19 -5.06 -8.37
CA PHE A 215 -30.58 -3.74 -8.56
C PHE A 215 -29.19 -3.80 -9.19
N VAL A 216 -28.36 -4.78 -8.80
CA VAL A 216 -26.96 -4.88 -9.27
C VAL A 216 -26.76 -5.84 -10.45
N LYS A 217 -27.84 -6.32 -11.07
CA LYS A 217 -27.79 -7.37 -12.10
C LYS A 217 -26.92 -6.99 -13.29
N ASP A 218 -27.01 -5.73 -13.72
CA ASP A 218 -26.35 -5.22 -14.92
C ASP A 218 -25.16 -4.30 -14.56
N PHE A 219 -24.64 -4.42 -13.33
CA PHE A 219 -23.46 -3.67 -12.90
C PHE A 219 -22.21 -4.20 -13.62
N PRO A 220 -21.23 -3.34 -13.92
CA PRO A 220 -19.97 -3.75 -14.54
C PRO A 220 -19.22 -4.84 -13.76
N ASP A 221 -18.36 -5.59 -14.46
CA ASP A 221 -17.62 -6.75 -13.91
C ASP A 221 -16.64 -6.41 -12.77
N TYR A 222 -16.33 -5.13 -12.55
CA TYR A 222 -15.57 -4.69 -11.38
C TYR A 222 -16.43 -4.63 -10.10
N PHE A 223 -17.73 -4.86 -10.19
CA PHE A 223 -18.60 -5.10 -9.04
C PHE A 223 -18.70 -6.60 -8.73
N ILE A 224 -18.26 -6.96 -7.53
CA ILE A 224 -18.25 -8.33 -7.04
C ILE A 224 -19.34 -8.47 -5.98
N LYS A 225 -20.19 -9.50 -6.11
CA LYS A 225 -21.29 -9.77 -5.17
C LYS A 225 -21.01 -11.05 -4.37
N PRO A 226 -20.34 -10.97 -3.21
CA PRO A 226 -19.91 -12.13 -2.44
C PRO A 226 -21.03 -12.79 -1.60
N GLY A 227 -22.30 -12.47 -1.85
CA GLY A 227 -23.43 -13.05 -1.14
C GLY A 227 -24.69 -12.20 -1.31
N ARG A 228 -25.63 -12.31 -0.36
CA ARG A 228 -26.93 -11.59 -0.44
C ARG A 228 -26.90 -10.18 0.17
N LYS A 229 -25.89 -9.86 0.98
CA LYS A 229 -25.88 -8.66 1.82
C LYS A 229 -25.28 -7.42 1.16
N TYR A 230 -24.35 -7.59 0.22
CA TYR A 230 -23.68 -6.44 -0.37
C TYR A 230 -23.06 -6.79 -1.73
N CYS A 231 -22.76 -5.75 -2.50
CA CYS A 231 -22.03 -5.78 -3.76
C CYS A 231 -20.92 -4.73 -3.68
N ILE A 232 -19.69 -5.13 -4.00
CA ILE A 232 -18.46 -4.37 -3.75
C ILE A 232 -17.86 -3.95 -5.08
N ASN A 233 -17.55 -2.67 -5.24
CA ASN A 233 -16.65 -2.24 -6.30
C ASN A 233 -15.20 -2.58 -5.91
N LYS A 234 -14.57 -3.48 -6.66
CA LYS A 234 -13.21 -3.94 -6.35
C LYS A 234 -12.16 -2.84 -6.42
N ASN A 235 -12.43 -1.77 -7.17
CA ASN A 235 -11.52 -0.62 -7.30
C ASN A 235 -11.40 0.20 -6.02
N TYR A 236 -12.33 0.02 -5.06
CA TYR A 236 -12.31 0.69 -3.76
C TYR A 236 -11.91 -0.24 -2.61
N VAL A 237 -11.45 -1.45 -2.90
CA VAL A 237 -10.97 -2.38 -1.87
C VAL A 237 -9.56 -1.97 -1.45
N LYS A 238 -9.38 -1.54 -0.20
CA LYS A 238 -8.07 -1.20 0.37
C LYS A 238 -7.30 -2.45 0.79
N PHE A 239 -7.98 -3.43 1.37
CA PHE A 239 -7.33 -4.61 1.95
C PHE A 239 -8.27 -5.83 1.99
N PHE A 240 -7.72 -7.02 1.74
CA PHE A 240 -8.43 -8.28 1.91
C PHE A 240 -7.53 -9.37 2.52
N LYS A 241 -7.86 -9.87 3.71
CA LYS A 241 -7.15 -10.99 4.36
C LYS A 241 -8.09 -11.81 5.23
N SER A 242 -7.94 -13.13 5.20
CA SER A 242 -8.64 -14.06 6.10
C SER A 242 -10.15 -13.77 6.23
N ARG A 243 -10.81 -13.45 5.10
CA ARG A 243 -12.24 -13.08 4.96
C ARG A 243 -12.63 -11.67 5.37
N LYS A 244 -11.73 -10.85 5.89
CA LYS A 244 -11.99 -9.43 6.17
C LYS A 244 -11.61 -8.59 4.96
N LEU A 245 -12.55 -7.79 4.51
CA LEU A 245 -12.40 -6.80 3.44
C LEU A 245 -12.50 -5.41 4.06
N ILE A 246 -11.59 -4.50 3.71
CA ILE A 246 -11.63 -3.09 4.12
C ILE A 246 -11.75 -2.24 2.85
N MET A 247 -12.73 -1.34 2.82
CA MET A 247 -12.97 -0.39 1.72
C MET A 247 -12.15 0.90 1.90
N ALA A 248 -12.10 1.72 0.87
CA ALA A 248 -11.36 2.99 0.87
C ALA A 248 -11.87 4.01 1.91
N ASP A 249 -13.16 3.96 2.27
CA ASP A 249 -13.77 4.74 3.36
C ASP A 249 -13.52 4.12 4.74
N GLY A 250 -12.74 3.04 4.81
CA GLY A 250 -12.41 2.34 6.04
C GLY A 250 -13.47 1.35 6.54
N ARG A 251 -14.60 1.18 5.83
CA ARG A 251 -15.63 0.21 6.25
C ARG A 251 -15.22 -1.23 6.01
N GLU A 252 -15.68 -2.11 6.90
CA GLU A 252 -15.33 -3.53 6.89
C GLU A 252 -16.47 -4.42 6.40
N PHE A 253 -16.14 -5.41 5.58
CA PHE A 253 -17.07 -6.46 5.14
C PHE A 253 -16.48 -7.85 5.38
N ALA A 254 -17.33 -8.77 5.82
CA ALA A 254 -16.94 -10.17 6.05
C ALA A 254 -17.35 -11.04 4.85
N ILE A 255 -16.38 -11.53 4.09
CA ILE A 255 -16.60 -12.42 2.94
C ILE A 255 -17.01 -13.82 3.43
N PRO A 256 -18.11 -14.40 2.89
CA PRO A 256 -18.49 -15.77 3.21
C PRO A 256 -17.39 -16.78 2.85
N ARG A 257 -17.23 -17.83 3.67
CA ARG A 257 -16.18 -18.84 3.46
C ARG A 257 -16.23 -19.44 2.05
N SER A 258 -17.43 -19.75 1.56
CA SER A 258 -17.67 -20.29 0.22
C SER A 258 -17.30 -19.33 -0.91
N PHE A 259 -17.16 -18.03 -0.63
CA PHE A 259 -16.87 -17.01 -1.63
C PHE A 259 -15.43 -16.48 -1.54
N VAL A 260 -14.59 -16.96 -0.63
CA VAL A 260 -13.19 -16.48 -0.51
C VAL A 260 -12.40 -16.73 -1.79
N THR A 261 -12.40 -17.96 -2.32
CA THR A 261 -11.66 -18.29 -3.54
C THR A 261 -12.21 -17.56 -4.78
N PRO A 262 -13.53 -17.55 -5.03
CA PRO A 262 -14.09 -16.71 -6.10
C PRO A 262 -13.74 -15.23 -5.97
N PHE A 263 -13.74 -14.69 -4.75
CA PHE A 263 -13.39 -13.29 -4.51
C PHE A 263 -11.93 -13.02 -4.86
N LYS A 264 -10.99 -13.86 -4.42
CA LYS A 264 -9.56 -13.75 -4.79
C LYS A 264 -9.38 -13.75 -6.33
N ASN A 265 -9.99 -14.72 -7.00
CA ASN A 265 -9.93 -14.82 -8.46
C ASN A 265 -10.49 -13.56 -9.16
N ALA A 266 -11.62 -13.02 -8.68
CA ALA A 266 -12.24 -11.81 -9.24
C ALA A 266 -11.41 -10.53 -8.99
N MET A 267 -10.63 -10.51 -7.89
CA MET A 267 -9.63 -9.48 -7.59
C MET A 267 -8.35 -9.64 -8.44
N LYS A 268 -8.18 -10.73 -9.20
CA LYS A 268 -6.90 -11.14 -9.82
C LYS A 268 -5.76 -11.29 -8.79
N ILE A 269 -6.09 -11.83 -7.62
CA ILE A 269 -5.15 -12.22 -6.54
C ILE A 269 -5.02 -13.73 -6.51
#